data_AF-A0A1I5MXL2-F1
#
_entry.id   AF-A0A1I5MXL2-F1
#
_cell.length_a   1.000
_cell.length_b   1.000
_cell.length_c   1.000
_cell.angle_alpha   90.00
_cell.angle_beta   90.00
_cell.angle_gamma   90.00
#
_symmetry.space_group_name_H-M   'P 1'
#
loop_
_entity.id
_entity.type
_entity.pdbx_description
1 polymer ?
#
loop_
_entity_poly.entity_id
_entity_poly.type
_entity_poly.pdbx_seq_one_letter_code
_entity_poly.pdbx_strand_id
1 'polypeptide(L)'
;MKRKSPGPPPTYSESLKITIAHEYLTGDQGYGQLAKKYDLRGADVVRGMVSWYKKHYNQEQLPPVKQAAVAMSTPAKEVADTEKDKQLKEALLKVEALELLISNAGKELGVDLIKKLGTKQPGK
;
A
#
# COMPACT_ATOMS: atom_id res chain seq x y z
N MET A 1 33.12 -18.63 -33.18
CA MET A 1 33.06 -18.81 -31.71
C MET A 1 31.62 -19.09 -31.31
N LYS A 2 31.28 -20.31 -30.86
CA LYS A 2 29.92 -20.64 -30.40
C LYS A 2 29.73 -20.08 -28.99
N ARG A 3 28.85 -19.10 -28.81
CA ARG A 3 28.42 -18.64 -27.49
C ARG A 3 27.64 -19.78 -26.83
N LYS A 4 28.14 -20.30 -25.72
CA LYS A 4 27.47 -21.32 -24.91
C LYS A 4 26.18 -20.68 -24.38
N SER A 5 25.03 -21.21 -24.77
CA SER A 5 23.73 -20.68 -24.34
C SER A 5 23.68 -20.64 -22.82
N PRO A 6 23.25 -19.53 -22.20
CA PRO A 6 23.12 -19.47 -20.75
C PRO A 6 22.11 -20.55 -20.33
N GLY A 7 22.47 -21.36 -19.33
CA GLY A 7 21.56 -22.34 -18.76
C GLY A 7 20.26 -21.69 -18.24
N PRO A 8 19.30 -22.51 -17.78
CA PRO A 8 18.02 -22.02 -17.27
C PRO A 8 18.25 -20.90 -16.24
N PRO A 9 17.48 -19.81 -16.32
CA PRO A 9 17.61 -18.74 -15.35
C PRO A 9 17.32 -19.29 -13.95
N PRO A 10 18.13 -18.94 -12.93
CA PRO A 10 17.85 -19.33 -11.56
C PRO A 10 16.49 -18.80 -11.12
N THR A 11 15.68 -19.68 -10.54
CA THR A 11 14.35 -19.33 -10.02
C THR A 11 14.52 -18.70 -8.63
N TYR A 12 14.08 -17.44 -8.50
CA TYR A 12 14.07 -16.74 -7.21
C TYR A 12 12.65 -16.72 -6.64
N SER A 13 12.54 -16.81 -5.31
CA SER A 13 11.26 -16.65 -4.61
C SER A 13 10.69 -15.25 -4.83
N GLU A 14 9.36 -15.13 -4.83
CA GLU A 14 8.70 -13.83 -5.02
C GLU A 14 8.99 -12.86 -3.88
N SER A 15 9.06 -13.37 -2.65
CA SER A 15 9.43 -12.57 -1.48
C SER A 15 10.78 -11.87 -1.67
N LEU A 16 11.79 -12.58 -2.18
CA LEU A 16 13.10 -12.02 -2.47
C LEU A 16 13.01 -10.92 -3.54
N LYS A 17 12.27 -11.17 -4.64
CA LYS A 17 12.07 -10.18 -5.71
C LYS A 17 11.43 -8.90 -5.19
N ILE A 18 10.42 -9.04 -4.32
CA ILE A 18 9.70 -7.92 -3.69
C ILE A 18 10.63 -7.12 -2.79
N THR A 19 11.37 -7.79 -1.90
CA THR A 19 12.30 -7.13 -0.96
C THR A 19 13.37 -6.34 -1.71
N ILE A 20 14.01 -6.96 -2.71
CA ILE A 20 15.05 -6.32 -3.52
C ILE A 20 14.48 -5.14 -4.30
N ALA A 21 13.31 -5.29 -4.91
CA ALA A 21 12.70 -4.22 -5.67
C ALA A 21 12.26 -3.06 -4.78
N HIS A 22 11.68 -3.34 -3.61
CA HIS A 22 11.32 -2.33 -2.64
C HIS A 22 12.55 -1.57 -2.16
N GLU A 23 13.61 -2.27 -1.75
CA GLU A 23 14.86 -1.64 -1.30
C GLU A 23 15.51 -0.77 -2.38
N TYR A 24 15.48 -1.20 -3.64
CA TYR A 24 15.95 -0.39 -4.77
C TYR A 24 15.10 0.87 -5.00
N LEU A 25 13.78 0.78 -4.79
CA LEU A 25 12.87 1.91 -5.01
C LEU A 25 12.87 2.91 -3.85
N THR A 26 13.12 2.46 -2.62
CA THR A 26 13.14 3.32 -1.43
C THR A 26 14.54 3.82 -1.07
N GLY A 27 15.59 3.08 -1.42
CA GLY A 27 16.98 3.37 -1.05
C GLY A 27 17.79 4.02 -2.17
N ASP A 28 18.93 4.60 -1.79
CA ASP A 28 19.92 5.18 -2.72
C ASP A 28 20.94 4.14 -3.24
N GLN A 29 20.64 2.84 -3.06
CA GLN A 29 21.56 1.77 -3.42
C GLN A 29 21.41 1.35 -4.88
N GLY A 30 22.52 1.28 -5.60
CA GLY A 30 22.54 0.86 -7.00
C GLY A 30 22.39 -0.66 -7.18
N TYR A 31 21.99 -1.08 -8.39
CA TYR A 31 21.80 -2.50 -8.74
C TYR A 31 22.99 -3.41 -8.39
N GLY A 32 24.22 -2.91 -8.58
CA GLY A 32 25.43 -3.68 -8.27
C GLY A 32 25.69 -3.85 -6.77
N GLN A 33 25.25 -2.89 -5.95
CA GLN A 33 25.36 -2.98 -4.49
C GLN A 33 24.34 -3.97 -3.94
N LEU A 34 23.09 -3.94 -4.45
CA LEU A 34 22.08 -4.94 -4.09
C LEU A 34 22.50 -6.34 -4.54
N ALA A 35 23.08 -6.48 -5.73
CA ALA A 35 23.56 -7.78 -6.19
C ALA A 35 24.62 -8.37 -5.24
N LYS A 36 25.54 -7.55 -4.73
CA LYS A 36 26.53 -7.99 -3.73
C LYS A 36 25.91 -8.31 -2.38
N LYS A 37 24.94 -7.51 -1.93
CA LYS A 37 24.27 -7.68 -0.64
C LYS A 37 23.49 -9.00 -0.57
N TYR A 38 22.83 -9.37 -1.66
CA TYR A 38 21.99 -10.57 -1.75
C TYR A 38 22.67 -11.75 -2.47
N ASP A 39 23.99 -11.68 -2.67
CA ASP A 39 24.81 -12.71 -3.36
C ASP A 39 24.23 -13.17 -4.71
N LEU A 40 23.81 -12.20 -5.52
CA LEU A 40 23.21 -12.45 -6.83
C LEU A 40 24.28 -12.44 -7.93
N ARG A 41 24.05 -13.25 -8.97
CA ARG A 41 24.95 -13.38 -10.14
C ARG A 41 25.33 -12.05 -10.80
N GLY A 42 24.53 -10.99 -10.66
CA GLY A 42 24.88 -9.68 -11.18
C GLY A 42 23.73 -8.68 -11.15
N ALA A 43 24.05 -7.44 -11.53
CA ALA A 43 23.12 -6.31 -11.57
C ALA A 43 21.93 -6.55 -12.53
N ASP A 44 22.12 -7.31 -13.60
CA ASP A 44 21.05 -7.63 -14.57
C ASP A 44 19.90 -8.41 -13.94
N VAL A 45 20.21 -9.29 -12.98
CA VAL A 45 19.21 -10.06 -12.24
C VAL A 45 18.34 -9.11 -11.42
N VAL A 46 18.97 -8.20 -10.67
CA VAL A 46 18.29 -7.18 -9.86
C VAL A 46 17.41 -6.30 -10.74
N ARG A 47 17.93 -5.86 -11.89
CA ARG A 47 17.15 -5.07 -12.86
C ARG A 47 15.91 -5.81 -13.37
N GLY A 48 16.04 -7.11 -13.63
CA GLY A 48 14.93 -7.98 -13.98
C GLY A 48 13.88 -8.09 -12.87
N MET A 49 14.31 -8.22 -11.61
CA MET A 49 13.43 -8.26 -10.43
C MET A 49 12.67 -6.95 -10.23
N VAL A 50 13.34 -5.81 -10.37
CA VAL A 50 12.71 -4.49 -10.29
C VAL A 50 11.70 -4.29 -11.42
N SER A 51 12.05 -4.70 -12.64
CA SER A 51 11.12 -4.62 -13.79
C SER A 51 9.90 -5.52 -13.59
N TRP A 52 10.10 -6.74 -13.07
CA TRP A 52 9.02 -7.65 -12.72
C TRP A 52 8.11 -7.02 -11.66
N TYR A 53 8.68 -6.48 -10.59
CA TYR A 53 7.93 -5.83 -9.52
C TYR A 53 7.08 -4.66 -10.03
N LYS A 54 7.67 -3.75 -10.83
CA LYS A 54 6.92 -2.63 -11.44
C LYS A 54 5.74 -3.08 -12.29
N LYS A 55 5.87 -4.19 -13.02
CA LYS A 55 4.79 -4.75 -13.84
C LYS A 55 3.66 -5.37 -13.01
N HIS A 56 4.00 -6.04 -11.92
CA HIS A 56 3.03 -6.77 -11.09
C HIS A 56 2.36 -5.88 -10.05
N TYR A 57 3.06 -4.84 -9.60
CA TYR A 57 2.64 -3.91 -8.54
C TYR A 57 2.50 -2.49 -9.08
N ASN A 58 1.94 -2.33 -10.30
CA ASN A 58 1.66 -1.02 -10.86
C ASN A 58 0.92 -0.14 -9.82
N GLN A 59 1.37 1.10 -9.72
CA GLN A 59 1.17 2.01 -8.58
C GLN A 59 -0.30 2.40 -8.30
N GLU A 60 -1.22 2.04 -9.19
CA GLU A 60 -2.66 2.25 -9.03
C GLU A 60 -3.34 1.24 -8.09
N GLN A 61 -2.69 0.10 -7.77
CA GLN A 61 -3.29 -0.97 -6.97
C GLN A 61 -2.65 -1.19 -5.60
N LEU A 62 -1.65 -0.38 -5.22
CA LEU A 62 -1.05 -0.49 -3.88
C LEU A 62 -1.89 0.31 -2.87
N PRO A 63 -2.38 -0.32 -1.77
CA PRO A 63 -2.84 0.45 -0.63
C PRO A 63 -1.65 1.29 -0.12
N PRO A 64 -1.86 2.58 0.23
CA PRO A 64 -0.77 3.44 0.67
C PRO A 64 -0.16 2.90 1.95
N VAL A 65 1.01 2.28 1.84
CA VAL A 65 1.83 1.94 3.00
C VAL A 65 2.36 3.25 3.55
N LYS A 66 1.74 3.73 4.62
CA LYS A 66 2.19 4.89 5.40
C LYS A 66 3.58 4.59 5.97
N GLN A 67 4.63 4.91 5.23
CA GLN A 67 5.97 5.06 5.78
C GLN A 67 6.11 6.51 6.22
N ALA A 68 6.19 6.70 7.53
CA ALA A 68 6.48 7.98 8.15
C ALA A 68 7.95 8.35 7.88
N ALA A 69 8.15 9.59 7.40
CA ALA A 69 9.42 10.32 7.19
C ALA A 69 10.32 9.74 6.06
N VAL A 70 10.90 10.51 5.12
CA VAL A 70 11.65 11.77 5.23
C VAL A 70 11.56 12.58 3.91
N ALA A 71 11.77 13.89 4.02
CA ALA A 71 11.60 14.98 3.06
C ALA A 71 12.43 14.92 1.75
N MET A 72 11.84 15.34 0.62
CA MET A 72 12.16 16.57 -0.15
C MET A 72 11.69 16.55 -1.62
N SER A 73 10.94 17.62 -1.96
CA SER A 73 10.83 18.33 -3.26
C SER A 73 10.29 17.64 -4.53
N THR A 74 9.03 17.97 -4.89
CA THR A 74 8.63 18.46 -6.22
C THR A 74 7.32 19.27 -6.12
N PRO A 75 7.18 20.44 -6.78
CA PRO A 75 6.05 21.35 -6.61
C PRO A 75 4.90 21.07 -7.61
N ALA A 76 4.52 19.81 -7.80
CA ALA A 76 3.46 19.43 -8.77
C ALA A 76 2.32 18.59 -8.16
N LYS A 77 2.37 18.27 -6.87
CA LYS A 77 1.41 17.38 -6.19
C LYS A 77 0.32 18.07 -5.36
N GLU A 78 0.45 19.39 -5.09
CA GLU A 78 -0.40 20.06 -4.10
C GLU A 78 -1.88 20.16 -4.50
N VAL A 79 -2.20 20.24 -5.80
CA VAL A 79 -3.61 20.33 -6.25
C VAL A 79 -4.38 19.02 -6.06
N ALA A 80 -3.75 17.86 -6.27
CA ALA A 80 -4.43 16.57 -6.17
C ALA A 80 -4.55 16.03 -4.73
N ASP A 81 -3.73 16.53 -3.81
CA ASP A 81 -3.80 16.18 -2.38
C ASP A 81 -4.87 17.02 -1.66
N THR A 82 -5.02 18.31 -1.99
CA THR A 82 -6.05 19.16 -1.36
C THR A 82 -7.47 18.70 -1.63
N GLU A 83 -7.78 18.17 -2.82
CA GLU A 83 -9.13 17.71 -3.15
C GLU A 83 -9.49 16.40 -2.44
N LYS A 84 -8.55 15.45 -2.35
CA LYS A 84 -8.76 14.22 -1.57
C LYS A 84 -8.89 14.53 -0.08
N ASP A 85 -8.09 15.46 0.44
CA ASP A 85 -8.18 15.89 1.84
C ASP A 85 -9.51 16.59 2.13
N LYS A 86 -10.04 17.38 1.19
CA LYS A 86 -11.38 17.97 1.29
C LYS A 86 -12.46 16.89 1.31
N GLN A 87 -12.41 15.94 0.37
CA GLN A 87 -13.36 14.82 0.32
C GLN A 87 -13.31 13.97 1.59
N LEU A 88 -12.13 13.73 2.16
CA LEU A 88 -11.97 13.01 3.42
C LEU A 88 -12.60 13.78 4.58
N LYS A 89 -12.35 15.09 4.68
CA LYS A 89 -12.95 15.94 5.72
C LYS A 89 -14.47 15.98 5.59
N GLU A 90 -14.99 16.13 4.38
CA GLU A 90 -16.43 16.11 4.10
C GLU A 90 -17.07 14.78 4.47
N ALA A 91 -16.42 13.65 4.15
CA ALA A 91 -16.89 12.32 4.51
C ALA A 91 -16.94 12.13 6.03
N LEU A 92 -15.90 12.56 6.75
CA LEU A 92 -15.85 12.50 8.21
C LEU A 92 -16.95 13.36 8.85
N LEU A 93 -17.13 14.59 8.35
CA LEU A 93 -18.18 15.49 8.85
C LEU A 93 -19.58 14.91 8.60
N LYS A 94 -19.80 14.25 7.46
CA LYS A 94 -21.06 13.56 7.17
C LYS A 94 -21.31 12.37 8.12
N VAL A 95 -20.28 11.60 8.45
CA VAL A 95 -20.39 10.50 9.41
C VAL A 95 -20.74 11.03 10.79
N GLU A 96 -20.03 12.05 11.28
CA GLU A 96 -20.29 12.68 12.57
C GLU A 96 -21.72 13.24 12.68
N ALA A 97 -22.18 13.93 11.63
CA ALA A 97 -23.54 14.46 11.59
C ALA A 97 -24.61 13.35 11.65
N LEU A 98 -24.40 12.23 10.94
CA LEU A 98 -25.30 11.08 10.97
C LEU A 98 -25.32 10.41 12.35
N GLU A 99 -24.17 10.26 12.99
CA GLU A 99 -24.08 9.71 14.36
C GLU A 99 -24.83 10.58 15.36
N LEU A 100 -24.68 11.92 15.27
CA LEU A 100 -25.38 12.86 16.14
C LEU A 100 -26.90 12.82 15.90
N LEU A 101 -27.35 12.69 14.66
CA LEU A 101 -28.76 12.51 14.31
C LEU A 101 -29.33 11.22 14.91
N ILE A 102 -28.62 10.09 14.78
CA ILE A 102 -29.05 8.81 15.35
C ILE A 102 -29.11 8.90 16.88
N SER A 103 -28.14 9.56 17.51
CA SER A 103 -28.12 9.78 18.97
C SER A 103 -29.31 10.61 19.44
N ASN A 104 -29.63 11.70 18.76
CA ASN A 104 -30.77 12.54 19.09
C ASN A 104 -32.09 11.80 18.84
N ALA A 105 -32.23 11.11 17.71
CA ALA A 105 -33.41 10.31 17.41
C ALA A 105 -33.64 9.18 18.44
N GLY A 106 -32.58 8.52 18.92
CA GLY A 106 -32.68 7.50 19.96
C GLY A 106 -33.15 8.08 21.30
N LYS A 107 -32.69 9.30 21.65
CA LYS A 107 -33.17 10.02 22.84
C LYS A 107 -34.63 10.43 22.73
N GLU A 108 -35.06 10.95 21.57
CA GLU A 108 -36.44 11.39 21.34
C GLU A 108 -37.42 10.22 21.33
N LEU A 109 -37.06 9.10 20.70
CA LEU A 109 -37.91 7.92 20.60
C LEU A 109 -37.83 7.01 21.85
N GLY A 110 -36.87 7.26 22.75
CA GLY A 110 -36.64 6.45 23.94
C GLY A 110 -36.22 5.00 23.64
N VAL A 111 -35.72 4.73 22.43
CA VAL A 111 -35.28 3.39 21.99
C VAL A 111 -33.82 3.45 21.50
N ASP A 112 -33.07 2.39 21.76
CA ASP A 112 -31.72 2.24 21.23
C ASP A 112 -31.81 1.89 19.73
N LEU A 113 -31.57 2.90 18.88
CA LEU A 113 -31.60 2.74 17.42
C LEU A 113 -30.37 1.98 16.90
N ILE A 114 -29.34 1.78 17.73
CA ILE A 114 -28.15 1.05 17.38
C ILE A 114 -28.33 -0.41 17.78
N LYS A 115 -28.40 -1.30 16.79
CA LYS A 115 -28.48 -2.74 17.04
C LYS A 115 -27.15 -3.25 17.59
N LYS A 116 -27.12 -3.61 18.88
CA LYS A 116 -26.00 -4.38 19.45
C LYS A 116 -25.95 -5.75 18.79
N LEU A 117 -24.88 -6.04 18.04
CA LEU A 117 -24.62 -7.37 17.49
C LEU A 117 -24.35 -8.33 18.66
N GLY A 118 -25.36 -9.11 19.09
CA GLY A 118 -25.14 -10.19 20.06
C GLY A 118 -26.21 -10.47 21.11
N THR A 119 -27.44 -9.95 21.04
CA THR A 119 -28.49 -10.36 21.98
C THR A 119 -29.09 -11.71 21.57
N LYS A 120 -28.70 -12.78 22.27
CA LYS A 120 -29.40 -14.07 22.23
C LYS A 120 -30.87 -13.83 22.56
N GLN A 121 -31.77 -14.23 21.68
CA GLN A 121 -33.21 -14.17 21.97
C GLN A 121 -33.50 -15.11 23.16
N PRO A 122 -34.27 -14.69 24.18
CA PRO A 122 -34.72 -15.62 25.20
C PRO A 122 -35.61 -16.66 24.53
N GLY A 123 -35.19 -17.93 24.61
CA GLY A 123 -35.93 -19.07 24.09
C GLY A 123 -37.32 -19.15 24.71
N LYS A 124 -38.29 -19.48 23.87
CA LYS A 124 -39.71 -19.61 24.20
C LYS A 124 -39.99 -20.87 25.01
#